data_AF-A0A963WEG6-F1
#
_entry.id   AF-A0A963WEG6-F1
#
_cell.length_a   1.000
_cell.length_b   1.000
_cell.length_c   1.000
_cell.angle_alpha   90.00
_cell.angle_beta   90.00
_cell.angle_gamma   90.00
#
_symmetry.space_group_name_H-M   'P 1'
#
loop_
_entity.id
_entity.type
_entity.pdbx_description
1 polymer ?
#
loop_
_entity_poly.entity_id
_entity_poly.type
_entity_poly.pdbx_seq_one_letter_code
_entity_poly.pdbx_strand_id
1 'polypeptide(L)'
;MKPRPDLPPDTTAEDEGTPVSVKIRERVRAAGRRFHANDNIAEFIEPGELERLLDEVAVKMEDVLQSMVIDTQGDHNTAATARRVAKMYLKEVFGGRYVQAPPITEFPNAERLNELMIVGPITVR
;
A
#
# COMPACT_ATOMS: atom_id res chain seq x y z
N MET A 1 25.77 35.61 29.22
CA MET A 1 24.77 35.46 28.15
C MET A 1 24.99 34.08 27.54
N LYS A 2 24.18 33.07 27.91
CA LYS A 2 24.29 31.71 27.32
C LYS A 2 23.39 31.65 26.09
N PRO A 3 23.84 31.06 24.96
CA PRO A 3 23.01 30.92 23.78
C PRO A 3 21.89 29.89 24.04
N ARG A 4 20.68 30.17 23.54
CA ARG A 4 19.57 29.21 23.53
C ARG A 4 19.92 28.08 22.54
N PRO A 5 19.57 26.82 22.82
CA PRO A 5 19.67 25.78 21.82
C PRO A 5 18.62 26.02 20.73
N ASP A 6 19.06 26.01 19.48
CA ASP A 6 18.20 26.09 18.30
C ASP A 6 17.28 24.86 18.28
N LEU A 7 15.98 25.10 18.44
CA LEU A 7 14.99 24.06 18.14
C LEU A 7 15.03 23.78 16.63
N PRO A 8 14.99 22.51 16.20
CA PRO A 8 14.81 22.20 14.79
C PRO A 8 13.49 22.82 14.30
N PRO A 9 13.45 23.32 13.05
CA PRO A 9 12.24 23.88 12.49
C PRO A 9 11.14 22.80 12.52
N ASP A 10 9.99 23.23 13.01
CA ASP A 10 8.73 22.50 12.99
C ASP A 10 8.50 21.96 11.57
N THR A 11 8.66 20.66 11.37
CA THR A 11 8.46 20.01 10.08
C THR A 11 6.97 20.06 9.75
N THR A 12 6.60 21.14 9.08
CA THR A 12 5.57 21.23 8.04
C THR A 12 4.24 20.57 8.39
N ALA A 13 3.40 21.39 9.03
CA ALA A 13 1.95 21.36 8.89
C ALA A 13 1.53 21.68 7.43
N GLU A 14 1.90 20.83 6.47
CA GLU A 14 1.47 20.93 5.07
C GLU A 14 0.78 19.61 4.69
N ASP A 15 -0.51 19.44 5.02
CA ASP A 15 -1.43 18.55 4.26
C ASP A 15 -2.85 18.29 4.84
N GLU A 16 -3.43 19.22 5.60
CA GLU A 16 -4.83 19.09 6.03
C GLU A 16 -5.79 19.40 4.86
N GLY A 17 -6.00 18.45 3.94
CA GLY A 17 -7.11 18.54 2.98
C GLY A 17 -7.09 17.55 1.83
N THR A 18 -5.92 17.21 1.29
CA THR A 18 -5.83 16.33 0.11
C THR A 18 -5.63 14.87 0.54
N PRO A 19 -6.53 13.94 0.18
CA PRO A 19 -6.38 12.52 0.51
C PRO A 19 -5.06 11.95 -0.04
N VAL A 20 -4.45 11.00 0.66
CA VAL A 20 -3.16 10.43 0.25
C VAL A 20 -3.29 9.65 -1.06
N SER A 21 -4.45 9.03 -1.30
CA SER A 21 -4.74 8.36 -2.57
C SER A 21 -4.70 9.30 -3.77
N VAL A 22 -5.04 10.59 -3.57
CA VAL A 22 -4.99 11.62 -4.61
C VAL A 22 -3.53 11.98 -4.92
N LYS A 23 -2.70 12.18 -3.90
CA LYS A 23 -1.27 12.50 -4.06
C LYS A 23 -0.50 11.40 -4.77
N ILE A 24 -0.76 10.14 -4.40
CA ILE A 24 -0.16 8.98 -5.07
C ILE A 24 -0.60 8.97 -6.54
N ARG A 25 -1.89 9.18 -6.81
CA ARG A 25 -2.43 9.21 -8.18
C ARG A 25 -1.84 10.36 -9.01
N GLU A 26 -1.64 11.52 -8.42
CA GLU A 26 -1.00 12.66 -9.07
C GLU A 26 0.45 12.35 -9.44
N ARG A 27 1.23 11.76 -8.53
CA ARG A 27 2.61 11.31 -8.82
C ARG A 27 2.67 10.29 -9.96
N VAL A 28 1.80 9.27 -9.93
CA VAL A 28 1.70 8.28 -11.01
C VAL A 28 1.37 8.94 -12.36
N ARG A 29 0.40 9.87 -12.37
CA ARG A 29 0.00 10.59 -13.59
C ARG A 29 1.10 11.53 -14.10
N ALA A 30 1.78 12.25 -13.20
CA ALA A 30 2.89 13.13 -13.53
C ALA A 30 4.06 12.35 -14.16
N ALA A 31 4.28 11.10 -13.73
CA ALA A 31 5.25 10.19 -14.33
C ALA A 31 4.77 9.57 -15.66
N GLY A 32 3.54 9.85 -16.12
CA GLY A 32 2.96 9.26 -17.33
C GLY A 32 2.76 7.75 -17.24
N ARG A 33 2.66 7.18 -16.03
CA ARG A 33 2.57 5.74 -15.82
C ARG A 33 1.12 5.27 -15.70
N ARG A 34 0.89 4.03 -16.13
CA ARG A 34 -0.38 3.32 -15.99
C ARG A 34 -0.51 2.75 -14.58
N PHE A 35 -1.75 2.65 -14.09
CA PHE A 35 -2.04 2.16 -12.73
C PHE A 35 -3.30 1.28 -12.67
N HIS A 36 -3.47 0.38 -13.63
CA HIS A 36 -4.48 -0.68 -13.58
C HIS A 36 -4.29 -1.57 -12.35
N ALA A 37 -5.30 -2.34 -11.94
CA ALA A 37 -5.27 -3.13 -10.71
C ALA A 37 -4.02 -4.02 -10.54
N ASN A 38 -3.51 -4.58 -11.64
CA ASN A 38 -2.35 -5.48 -11.67
C ASN A 38 -1.00 -4.75 -11.84
N ASP A 39 -1.00 -3.43 -12.04
CA ASP A 39 0.24 -2.66 -12.13
C ASP A 39 0.83 -2.45 -10.73
N ASN A 40 2.15 -2.63 -10.60
CA ASN A 40 2.89 -2.26 -9.41
C ASN A 40 3.16 -0.75 -9.40
N ILE A 41 2.83 -0.09 -8.29
CA ILE A 41 3.01 1.36 -8.09
C ILE A 41 3.92 1.66 -6.88
N ALA A 42 4.68 0.67 -6.40
CA ALA A 42 5.50 0.80 -5.19
C ALA A 42 6.54 1.92 -5.29
N GLU A 43 6.99 2.28 -6.50
CA GLU A 43 7.89 3.41 -6.75
C GLU A 43 7.26 4.79 -6.44
N PHE A 44 5.93 4.87 -6.37
CA PHE A 44 5.18 6.10 -6.10
C PHE A 44 4.62 6.17 -4.68
N ILE A 45 5.04 5.26 -3.79
CA ILE A 45 4.62 5.23 -2.39
C ILE A 45 5.79 5.71 -1.54
N GLU A 46 5.60 6.81 -0.82
CA GLU A 46 6.58 7.34 0.11
C GLU A 46 6.45 6.68 1.50
N PRO A 47 7.52 6.73 2.32
CA PRO A 47 7.48 6.18 3.67
C PRO A 47 6.29 6.71 4.49
N GLY A 48 5.50 5.79 5.07
CA GLY A 48 4.33 6.11 5.89
C GLY A 48 3.04 6.40 5.10
N GLU A 49 3.10 6.53 3.78
CA GLU A 49 1.90 6.77 2.97
C GLU A 49 1.00 5.53 2.86
N LEU A 50 1.58 4.33 2.90
CA LEU A 50 0.78 3.10 2.88
C LEU A 50 -0.08 2.97 4.13
N GLU A 51 0.43 3.38 5.30
CA GLU A 51 -0.31 3.46 6.55
C GLU A 51 -1.43 4.50 6.47
N ARG A 52 -1.15 5.69 5.94
CA ARG A 52 -2.18 6.71 5.72
C ARG A 52 -3.25 6.25 4.73
N LEU A 53 -2.85 5.52 3.69
CA LEU A 53 -3.76 4.97 2.68
C LEU A 53 -4.64 3.88 3.30
N LEU A 54 -4.09 3.08 4.22
CA LEU A 54 -4.87 2.11 4.99
C LEU A 54 -5.94 2.79 5.82
N ASP A 55 -5.62 3.87 6.52
CA ASP A 55 -6.59 4.61 7.31
C ASP A 55 -7.68 5.24 6.41
N GLU A 56 -7.29 5.80 5.25
CA GLU A 56 -8.24 6.32 4.25
C GLU A 56 -9.18 5.20 3.74
N VAL A 57 -8.65 4.04 3.37
CA VAL A 57 -9.44 2.89 2.90
C VAL A 57 -10.30 2.32 4.01
N ALA A 58 -9.84 2.33 5.26
CA ALA A 58 -10.63 1.87 6.40
C ALA A 58 -11.89 2.71 6.59
N VAL A 59 -11.79 4.04 6.49
CA VAL A 59 -12.98 4.92 6.52
C VAL A 59 -13.94 4.59 5.38
N LYS A 60 -13.44 4.32 4.18
CA LYS A 60 -14.29 3.93 3.05
C LYS A 60 -14.92 2.55 3.21
N MET A 61 -14.23 1.60 3.84
CA MET A 61 -14.78 0.28 4.14
C MET A 61 -15.86 0.36 5.22
N GLU A 62 -15.73 1.29 6.17
CA GLU A 62 -16.77 1.57 7.17
C GLU A 62 -18.07 2.03 6.49
N ASP A 63 -17.99 2.97 5.55
CA ASP A 63 -19.15 3.43 4.76
C ASP A 63 -19.82 2.27 3.98
N VAL A 64 -19.02 1.32 3.46
CA VAL A 64 -19.55 0.12 2.79
C VAL A 64 -20.31 -0.78 3.76
N LEU A 65 -19.76 -1.04 4.96
CA LEU A 65 -20.45 -1.84 5.98
C LEU A 65 -21.77 -1.19 6.40
N GLN A 66 -21.77 0.11 6.63
CA GLN A 66 -23.00 0.86 6.95
C GLN A 66 -24.03 0.80 5.81
N SER A 67 -23.59 0.87 4.56
CA SER A 67 -24.47 0.75 3.38
C SER A 67 -25.10 -0.64 3.25
N MET A 68 -24.46 -1.67 3.82
CA MET A 68 -25.02 -3.02 3.92
C MET A 68 -26.01 -3.17 5.10
N VAL A 69 -26.35 -2.07 5.78
CA VAL A 69 -27.24 -2.06 6.96
C VAL A 69 -26.67 -2.89 8.12
N ILE A 70 -25.33 -2.88 8.26
CA ILE A 70 -24.63 -3.50 9.39
C ILE A 70 -24.46 -2.45 10.48
N ASP A 71 -24.84 -2.79 11.72
CA ASP A 71 -24.58 -1.94 12.88
C ASP A 71 -23.08 -1.96 13.21
N THR A 72 -22.36 -0.91 12.85
CA THR A 72 -20.93 -0.79 13.13
C THR A 72 -20.63 -0.12 14.47
N GLN A 73 -21.65 0.39 15.17
CA GLN A 73 -21.50 1.10 16.45
C GLN A 73 -21.87 0.21 17.63
N GLY A 74 -22.91 -0.61 17.50
CA GLY A 74 -23.44 -1.47 18.55
C GLY A 74 -22.98 -2.93 18.50
N ASP A 75 -22.44 -3.41 17.38
CA ASP A 75 -21.91 -4.78 17.25
C ASP A 75 -20.39 -4.84 17.50
N HIS A 76 -19.99 -5.61 18.51
CA HIS A 76 -18.58 -5.82 18.85
C HIS A 76 -17.80 -6.55 17.74
N ASN A 77 -18.46 -7.34 16.89
CA ASN A 77 -17.81 -8.04 15.79
C ASN A 77 -17.34 -7.09 14.69
N THR A 78 -18.01 -5.95 14.54
CA THR A 78 -17.83 -5.00 13.43
C THR A 78 -16.92 -3.83 13.77
N ALA A 79 -16.71 -3.53 15.06
CA ALA A 79 -15.94 -2.38 15.58
C ALA A 79 -14.52 -2.18 14.99
N ALA A 80 -13.88 -3.22 14.44
CA ALA A 80 -12.58 -3.12 13.75
C ALA A 80 -12.57 -3.82 12.38
N THR A 81 -13.73 -4.24 11.87
CA THR A 81 -13.83 -4.97 10.60
C THR A 81 -13.35 -4.12 9.44
N ALA A 82 -13.77 -2.85 9.35
CA ALA A 82 -13.36 -1.97 8.26
C ALA A 82 -11.84 -1.85 8.14
N ARG A 83 -11.14 -1.67 9.27
CA ARG A 83 -9.68 -1.62 9.31
C ARG A 83 -9.02 -2.95 8.97
N ARG A 84 -9.57 -4.08 9.44
CA ARG A 84 -9.08 -5.42 9.09
C ARG A 84 -9.21 -5.69 7.59
N VAL A 85 -10.35 -5.35 7.00
CA VAL A 85 -10.58 -5.50 5.56
C VAL A 85 -9.64 -4.60 4.75
N ALA A 86 -9.47 -3.34 5.13
CA ALA A 86 -8.52 -2.43 4.50
C ALA A 86 -7.08 -2.98 4.53
N LYS A 87 -6.64 -3.49 5.69
CA LYS A 87 -5.32 -4.13 5.85
C LYS A 87 -5.18 -5.35 4.94
N MET A 88 -6.16 -6.25 4.94
CA MET A 88 -6.16 -7.44 4.10
C MET A 88 -6.06 -7.07 2.62
N TYR A 89 -6.83 -6.08 2.16
CA TYR A 89 -6.79 -5.65 0.76
C TYR A 89 -5.43 -5.05 0.39
N LEU A 90 -4.89 -4.13 1.18
CA LEU A 90 -3.64 -3.43 0.82
C LEU A 90 -2.38 -4.26 1.04
N LYS A 91 -2.32 -5.08 2.09
CA LYS A 91 -1.11 -5.81 2.49
C LYS A 91 -1.10 -7.28 2.09
N GLU A 92 -2.26 -7.86 1.77
CA GLU A 92 -2.37 -9.29 1.43
C GLU A 92 -2.84 -9.45 -0.01
N VAL A 93 -4.12 -9.16 -0.31
CA VAL A 93 -4.74 -9.42 -1.62
C VAL A 93 -4.08 -8.62 -2.75
N PHE A 94 -3.86 -7.32 -2.54
CA PHE A 94 -3.19 -6.44 -3.49
C PHE A 94 -1.76 -6.08 -3.03
N GLY A 95 -1.14 -6.89 -2.17
CA GLY A 95 0.20 -6.59 -1.65
C GLY A 95 1.24 -6.36 -2.75
N GLY A 96 1.17 -7.15 -3.83
CA GLY A 96 2.05 -7.01 -5.00
C GLY A 96 1.90 -5.70 -5.78
N ARG A 97 0.90 -4.87 -5.48
CA ARG A 97 0.74 -3.52 -6.05
C ARG A 97 1.62 -2.49 -5.34
N TYR A 98 1.83 -2.65 -4.04
CA TYR A 98 2.43 -1.62 -3.17
C TYR A 98 3.84 -1.99 -2.68
N VAL A 99 4.27 -3.23 -2.86
CA VAL A 99 5.59 -3.72 -2.46
C VAL A 99 6.48 -3.89 -3.69
N GLN A 100 7.76 -3.54 -3.57
CA GLN A 100 8.74 -3.74 -4.65
C GLN A 100 8.85 -5.21 -5.03
N ALA A 101 9.07 -5.48 -6.32
CA ALA A 101 9.31 -6.83 -6.81
C ALA A 101 10.55 -7.44 -6.10
N PRO A 102 10.53 -8.74 -5.77
CA PRO A 102 11.67 -9.38 -5.15
C PRO A 102 12.89 -9.35 -6.09
N PRO A 103 14.12 -9.26 -5.55
CA PRO A 103 15.32 -9.28 -6.38
C PRO A 103 15.43 -10.61 -7.12
N ILE A 104 15.75 -10.54 -8.42
CA ILE A 104 16.03 -11.71 -9.24
C ILE A 104 17.50 -12.06 -9.09
N THR A 105 17.79 -13.35 -8.87
CA THR A 105 19.16 -13.88 -8.85
C THR A 105 19.37 -14.75 -10.08
N GLU A 106 20.49 -14.55 -10.75
CA GLU A 106 20.89 -15.30 -11.93
C GLU A 106 22.28 -15.88 -11.75
N PHE A 107 22.51 -17.05 -12.35
CA PHE A 107 23.79 -17.74 -12.35
C PHE A 107 24.16 -18.11 -13.78
N PRO A 108 25.46 -18.06 -14.16
CA PRO A 108 25.89 -18.52 -15.47
C PRO A 108 25.51 -19.98 -15.69
N ASN A 109 24.94 -20.29 -16.86
CA ASN A 109 24.62 -21.67 -17.26
C ASN A 109 25.89 -22.44 -17.67
N ALA A 110 26.74 -22.78 -16.70
CA ALA A 110 28.03 -23.44 -16.93
C ALA A 110 27.90 -24.81 -17.61
N GLU A 111 26.84 -25.55 -17.28
CA GLU A 111 26.57 -26.88 -17.82
C GLU A 111 25.83 -26.86 -19.17
N ARG A 112 25.53 -25.65 -19.69
CA ARG A 112 24.80 -25.46 -20.96
C ARG A 112 23.52 -26.29 -21.04
N LEU A 113 22.77 -26.33 -19.93
CA LEU A 113 21.47 -27.01 -19.88
C LEU A 113 20.53 -26.36 -20.89
N ASN A 114 20.03 -27.17 -21.84
CA ASN A 114 19.11 -26.75 -22.91
C ASN A 114 17.72 -27.37 -22.75
N GLU A 115 17.47 -28.07 -21.64
CA GLU A 115 16.21 -28.74 -21.36
C GLU A 115 15.23 -27.79 -20.66
N LEU A 116 13.93 -28.03 -20.84
CA LEU A 116 12.88 -27.29 -20.15
C LEU A 116 12.84 -27.71 -18.67
N MET A 117 13.13 -26.76 -17.77
CA MET A 117 12.91 -26.97 -16.34
C MET A 117 11.46 -26.64 -15.97
N ILE A 118 10.74 -27.64 -15.47
CA ILE A 118 9.36 -27.48 -14.97
C ILE A 118 9.41 -27.47 -13.44
N VAL A 119 8.93 -26.38 -12.84
CA VAL A 119 8.78 -26.24 -11.38
C VAL A 119 7.29 -26.25 -11.06
N GLY A 120 6.84 -27.11 -10.15
CA GLY A 120 5.44 -27.09 -9.73
C GLY A 120 5.04 -28.10 -8.65
N PRO A 121 3.80 -27.97 -8.14
CA PRO A 121 2.82 -26.92 -8.41
C PRO A 121 3.11 -25.62 -7.64
N ILE A 122 3.02 -24.46 -8.30
CA ILE A 122 3.11 -23.16 -7.63
C ILE A 122 1.74 -22.86 -7.01
N THR A 123 1.72 -22.60 -5.70
CA THR A 123 0.51 -22.16 -5.02
C THR A 123 0.20 -20.72 -5.42
N VAL A 124 -0.94 -20.51 -6.05
CA VAL A 124 -1.54 -19.18 -6.25
C VAL A 124 -2.59 -19.00 -5.16
N ARG A 125 -2.46 -17.94 -4.36
CA ARG A 125 -3.39 -17.59 -3.28
C ARG A 125 -4.13 -16.30 -3.61
#